data_AF-A0A661JH92-F1
#
_entry.id   AF-A0A661JH92-F1
#
_cell.length_a   1.000
_cell.length_b   1.000
_cell.length_c   1.000
_cell.angle_alpha   90.00
_cell.angle_beta   90.00
_cell.angle_gamma   90.00
#
_symmetry.space_group_name_H-M   'P 1'
#
loop_
_entity.id
_entity.type
_entity.pdbx_description
1 polymer ?
#
loop_
_entity_poly.entity_id
_entity_poly.type
_entity_poly.pdbx_seq_one_letter_code
_entity_poly.pdbx_strand_id
1 'polypeptide(L)'
;MVKFHKAERRKSRLRLGIAGPAGSGKTYSALLIAFGIGGKVAMIDTERGSGELYAHLGEYDVCEITSPFTPEKYIDAIHEAERAGYGVIIIDSLSHAWAGEGGLLDIHGHIADRSGNSWAAWRKVTPKHNQLVDTMLQSTCHIIATMRSKMEYVQVSENGKATIKKVGMNPIQ
;
A
#
# COMPACT_ATOMS: atom_id res chain seq x y z
N MET A 1 -21.31 -24.48 -6.09
CA MET A 1 -20.84 -25.81 -6.53
C MET A 1 -19.33 -25.81 -6.63
N VAL A 2 -18.64 -26.70 -5.93
CA VAL A 2 -17.20 -26.90 -6.08
C VAL A 2 -16.97 -27.77 -7.32
N LYS A 3 -16.18 -27.29 -8.31
CA LYS A 3 -15.81 -28.03 -9.52
C LYS A 3 -14.30 -28.20 -9.57
N PHE A 4 -13.84 -29.45 -9.67
CA PHE A 4 -12.46 -29.75 -10.03
C PHE A 4 -12.25 -29.51 -11.52
N HIS A 5 -11.06 -29.02 -11.89
CA HIS A 5 -10.63 -28.87 -13.29
C HIS A 5 -9.18 -29.32 -13.41
N LYS A 6 -8.77 -29.71 -14.63
CA LYS A 6 -7.38 -30.05 -14.91
C LYS A 6 -6.51 -28.81 -14.68
N ALA A 7 -5.45 -28.94 -13.88
CA ALA A 7 -4.53 -27.85 -13.64
C ALA A 7 -3.83 -27.44 -14.95
N GLU A 8 -3.88 -26.15 -15.28
CA GLU A 8 -3.25 -25.56 -16.45
C GLU A 8 -2.41 -24.36 -16.02
N ARG A 9 -1.36 -24.04 -16.78
CA ARG A 9 -0.54 -22.86 -16.52
C ARG A 9 -1.37 -21.61 -16.83
N ARG A 10 -2.03 -21.06 -15.81
CA ARG A 10 -2.78 -19.80 -15.91
C ARG A 10 -1.82 -18.63 -15.76
N LYS A 11 -2.09 -17.54 -16.49
CA LYS A 11 -1.43 -16.25 -16.24
C LYS A 11 -1.89 -15.79 -14.85
N SER A 12 -1.04 -15.92 -13.83
CA SER A 12 -1.29 -15.30 -12.52
C SER A 12 -1.09 -13.80 -12.63
N ARG A 13 -1.87 -13.04 -11.86
CA ARG A 13 -1.66 -11.59 -11.71
C ARG A 13 -0.57 -11.33 -10.69
N LEU A 14 0.27 -10.33 -10.97
CA LEU A 14 1.35 -9.94 -10.07
C LEU A 14 0.77 -9.29 -8.81
N ARG A 15 1.36 -9.60 -7.66
CA ARG A 15 1.19 -8.89 -6.39
C ARG A 15 2.59 -8.53 -5.90
N LEU A 16 2.96 -7.26 -6.00
CA LEU A 16 4.30 -6.78 -5.67
C LEU A 16 4.23 -5.71 -4.59
N GLY A 17 5.02 -5.87 -3.52
CA GLY A 17 5.26 -4.82 -2.53
C GLY A 17 6.66 -4.22 -2.72
N ILE A 18 6.75 -2.89 -2.76
CA ILE A 18 8.02 -2.15 -2.83
C ILE A 18 8.16 -1.28 -1.58
N ALA A 19 9.02 -1.70 -0.65
CA ALA A 19 9.26 -0.96 0.59
C ALA A 19 10.59 -0.20 0.55
N GLY A 20 10.60 1.00 1.09
CA GLY A 20 11.82 1.80 1.20
C GLY A 20 11.60 3.19 1.79
N PRO A 21 12.67 3.88 2.22
CA PRO A 21 12.57 5.23 2.77
C PRO A 21 12.06 6.24 1.72
N ALA A 22 11.75 7.46 2.16
CA ALA A 22 11.45 8.55 1.23
C ALA A 22 12.65 8.78 0.28
N GLY A 23 12.37 9.10 -0.99
CA GLY A 23 13.41 9.34 -1.99
C GLY A 23 14.13 8.09 -2.53
N SER A 24 13.79 6.86 -2.08
CA SER A 24 14.43 5.64 -2.58
C SER A 24 13.97 5.16 -3.97
N GLY A 25 13.21 5.99 -4.71
CA GLY A 25 12.75 5.66 -6.06
C GLY A 25 11.60 4.65 -6.17
N LYS A 26 10.75 4.53 -5.13
CA LYS A 26 9.62 3.55 -5.13
C LYS A 26 8.63 3.78 -6.26
N THR A 27 8.09 5.00 -6.38
CA THR A 27 7.13 5.41 -7.41
C THR A 27 7.70 5.21 -8.81
N TYR A 28 8.92 5.70 -9.03
CA TYR A 28 9.65 5.53 -10.28
C TYR A 28 9.79 4.05 -10.66
N SER A 29 10.23 3.20 -9.72
CA SER A 29 10.40 1.78 -9.96
C SER A 29 9.08 1.06 -10.21
N ALA A 30 8.02 1.43 -9.48
CA ALA A 30 6.67 0.88 -9.67
C ALA A 30 6.14 1.18 -11.07
N LEU A 31 6.31 2.42 -11.56
CA LEU A 31 5.93 2.83 -12.92
C LEU A 31 6.70 2.06 -13.99
N LEU A 32 8.03 1.94 -13.86
CA LEU A 32 8.83 1.18 -14.82
C LEU A 32 8.39 -0.30 -14.89
N ILE A 33 8.11 -0.90 -13.74
CA ILE A 33 7.61 -2.29 -13.67
C ILE A 33 6.21 -2.37 -14.31
N ALA A 34 5.31 -1.43 -14.02
CA ALA A 34 3.98 -1.39 -14.59
C ALA A 34 4.01 -1.29 -16.13
N PHE A 35 4.83 -0.40 -16.67
CA PHE A 35 5.01 -0.26 -18.11
C PHE A 35 5.66 -1.49 -18.75
N GLY A 36 6.60 -2.15 -18.05
CA GLY A 36 7.19 -3.41 -18.49
C GLY A 36 6.20 -4.59 -18.54
N ILE A 37 5.18 -4.59 -17.67
CA ILE A 37 4.07 -5.56 -17.72
C ILE A 37 3.15 -5.26 -18.91
N GLY A 38 2.90 -3.97 -19.19
CA GLY A 38 2.07 -3.49 -20.27
C GLY A 38 0.57 -3.47 -19.96
N GLY A 39 -0.22 -2.89 -20.87
CA GLY A 39 -1.64 -2.60 -20.68
C GLY A 39 -1.88 -1.20 -20.10
N LYS A 40 -3.14 -0.88 -19.81
CA LYS A 40 -3.50 0.41 -19.20
C LYS A 40 -3.09 0.43 -17.73
N VAL A 41 -2.41 1.49 -17.30
CA VAL A 41 -1.90 1.66 -15.93
C VAL A 41 -2.72 2.73 -15.21
N ALA A 42 -3.17 2.42 -14.00
CA ALA A 42 -3.75 3.38 -13.06
C ALA A 42 -2.89 3.47 -11.80
N MET A 43 -2.72 4.67 -11.26
CA MET A 43 -2.05 4.92 -9.99
C MET A 43 -3.05 5.49 -8.99
N ILE A 44 -3.21 4.82 -7.85
CA ILE A 44 -3.89 5.34 -6.67
C ILE A 44 -2.83 6.09 -5.85
N ASP A 45 -2.85 7.41 -5.91
CA ASP A 45 -1.85 8.29 -5.28
C ASP A 45 -2.39 8.85 -3.95
N THR A 46 -1.65 8.60 -2.87
CA THR A 46 -1.94 9.11 -1.51
C THR A 46 -0.81 10.02 -1.01
N GLU A 47 0.19 10.26 -1.84
CA GLU A 47 1.38 11.08 -1.61
C GLU A 47 1.19 12.50 -2.20
N ARG A 48 -0.07 12.96 -2.31
CA ARG A 48 -0.46 14.34 -2.68
C ARG A 48 -0.06 14.76 -4.09
N GLY A 49 -0.36 13.92 -5.08
CA GLY A 49 -0.08 14.20 -6.50
C GLY A 49 1.38 13.96 -6.90
N SER A 50 2.20 13.35 -6.04
CA SER A 50 3.60 13.05 -6.37
C SER A 50 3.75 12.09 -7.54
N GLY A 51 2.73 11.27 -7.80
CA GLY A 51 2.67 10.39 -8.97
C GLY A 51 2.81 11.17 -10.26
N GLU A 52 2.06 12.26 -10.43
CA GLU A 52 1.98 13.06 -11.65
C GLU A 52 3.32 13.66 -12.10
N LEU A 53 4.27 13.84 -11.17
CA LEU A 53 5.64 14.29 -11.48
C LEU A 53 6.36 13.35 -12.47
N TYR A 54 5.91 12.11 -12.56
CA TYR A 54 6.45 11.07 -13.44
C TYR A 54 5.65 10.89 -14.74
N ALA A 55 4.74 11.80 -15.09
CA ALA A 55 3.97 11.76 -16.36
C ALA A 55 4.86 11.61 -17.61
N HIS A 56 6.10 12.09 -17.55
CA HIS A 56 7.08 11.96 -18.64
C HIS A 56 7.56 10.52 -18.90
N LEU A 57 7.31 9.57 -17.99
CA LEU A 57 7.74 8.17 -18.13
C LEU A 57 6.83 7.34 -19.03
N GLY A 58 5.58 7.77 -19.26
CA GLY A 58 4.60 7.04 -20.06
C GLY A 58 3.17 7.45 -19.74
N GLU A 59 2.22 6.90 -20.48
CA GLU A 59 0.79 7.15 -20.25
C GLU A 59 0.23 6.28 -19.12
N TYR A 60 -0.35 6.93 -18.12
CA TYR A 60 -1.09 6.31 -17.02
C TYR A 60 -2.05 7.34 -16.43
N ASP A 61 -3.10 6.86 -15.78
CA ASP A 61 -4.08 7.71 -15.11
C ASP A 61 -3.85 7.71 -13.60
N VAL A 62 -4.20 8.81 -12.93
CA VAL A 62 -4.01 8.98 -11.48
C VAL A 62 -5.37 9.20 -10.81
N CYS A 63 -5.58 8.52 -9.68
CA CYS A 63 -6.67 8.74 -8.75
C CYS A 63 -6.07 9.14 -7.40
N GLU A 64 -6.22 10.41 -7.03
CA GLU A 64 -5.71 10.90 -5.75
C GLU A 64 -6.68 10.55 -4.59
N ILE A 65 -6.16 9.91 -3.55
CA ILE A 65 -6.85 9.71 -2.27
C ILE A 65 -6.23 10.65 -1.24
N THR A 66 -7.05 11.56 -0.73
CA THR A 66 -6.71 12.44 0.38
C THR A 66 -7.31 11.96 1.69
N SER A 67 -6.81 12.50 2.80
CA SER A 67 -7.33 12.23 4.15
C SER A 67 -8.86 12.41 4.22
N PRO A 68 -9.60 11.55 4.96
CA PRO A 68 -9.11 10.39 5.71
C PRO A 68 -8.73 9.22 4.80
N PHE A 69 -7.63 8.54 5.10
CA PHE A 69 -7.05 7.42 4.33
C PHE A 69 -7.68 6.08 4.70
N THR A 70 -9.01 6.00 4.66
CA THR A 70 -9.73 4.81 5.09
C THR A 70 -9.50 3.64 4.11
N PRO A 71 -9.39 2.38 4.59
CA PRO A 71 -9.27 1.21 3.72
C PRO A 71 -10.35 1.13 2.63
N GLU A 72 -11.56 1.60 2.94
CA GLU A 72 -12.69 1.63 1.99
C GLU A 72 -12.39 2.48 0.75
N LYS A 73 -11.75 3.64 0.89
CA LYS A 73 -11.38 4.47 -0.28
C LYS A 73 -10.41 3.76 -1.22
N TYR A 74 -9.48 2.98 -0.67
CA TYR A 74 -8.56 2.17 -1.46
C TYR A 74 -9.28 1.04 -2.19
N ILE A 75 -10.21 0.36 -1.50
CA ILE A 75 -11.05 -0.69 -2.10
C ILE A 75 -11.89 -0.14 -3.26
N ASP A 76 -12.53 1.01 -3.05
CA ASP A 76 -13.37 1.66 -4.07
C ASP A 76 -12.54 2.06 -5.30
N ALA A 77 -11.34 2.62 -5.09
CA ALA A 77 -10.42 2.98 -6.16
C ALA A 77 -9.90 1.76 -6.94
N ILE A 78 -9.61 0.64 -6.25
CA ILE A 78 -9.23 -0.62 -6.91
C ILE A 78 -10.39 -1.11 -7.80
N HIS A 79 -11.61 -1.18 -7.26
CA HIS A 79 -12.75 -1.65 -8.04
C HIS A 79 -13.10 -0.70 -9.20
N GLU A 80 -12.91 0.60 -9.03
CA GLU A 80 -13.10 1.56 -10.12
C GLU A 80 -12.08 1.34 -11.24
N ALA A 81 -10.82 1.13 -10.91
CA ALA A 81 -9.80 0.81 -11.89
C ALA A 81 -10.11 -0.51 -12.63
N GLU A 82 -10.62 -1.51 -11.93
CA GLU A 82 -11.07 -2.75 -12.57
C GLU A 82 -12.22 -2.52 -13.56
N ARG A 83 -13.24 -1.73 -13.17
CA ARG A 83 -14.38 -1.39 -14.02
C ARG A 83 -13.96 -0.57 -15.25
N ALA A 84 -13.00 0.32 -15.09
CA ALA A 84 -12.44 1.13 -16.17
C ALA A 84 -11.51 0.34 -17.12
N GLY A 85 -11.24 -0.94 -16.81
CA GLY A 85 -10.49 -1.84 -17.68
C GLY A 85 -8.96 -1.66 -17.60
N TYR A 86 -8.43 -1.16 -16.49
CA TYR A 86 -6.99 -1.10 -16.28
C TYR A 86 -6.39 -2.50 -16.14
N GLY A 87 -5.16 -2.67 -16.63
CA GLY A 87 -4.41 -3.93 -16.53
C GLY A 87 -3.51 -3.97 -15.30
N VAL A 88 -3.00 -2.82 -14.86
CA VAL A 88 -2.07 -2.67 -13.74
C VAL A 88 -2.54 -1.52 -12.84
N ILE A 89 -2.56 -1.76 -11.54
CA ILE A 89 -2.86 -0.77 -10.51
C ILE A 89 -1.61 -0.60 -9.64
N ILE A 90 -1.15 0.64 -9.51
CA ILE A 90 -0.13 1.04 -8.55
C ILE A 90 -0.84 1.69 -7.36
N ILE A 91 -0.48 1.30 -6.13
CA ILE A 91 -0.94 1.96 -4.90
C ILE A 91 0.27 2.64 -4.27
N ASP A 92 0.30 3.98 -4.30
CA ASP A 92 1.42 4.77 -3.80
C ASP A 92 0.93 5.77 -2.73
N SER A 93 0.95 5.46 -1.45
CA SER A 93 1.41 4.25 -0.79
C SER A 93 0.33 3.60 0.07
N LEU A 94 0.52 2.31 0.39
CA LEU A 94 -0.31 1.62 1.38
C LEU A 94 -0.08 2.12 2.82
N SER A 95 1.03 2.79 3.08
CA SER A 95 1.39 3.20 4.44
C SER A 95 0.40 4.21 5.02
N HIS A 96 -0.29 5.01 4.20
CA HIS A 96 -1.35 5.90 4.67
C HIS A 96 -2.62 5.15 5.10
N ALA A 97 -2.97 4.03 4.45
CA ALA A 97 -4.08 3.18 4.88
C ALA A 97 -3.85 2.58 6.28
N TRP A 98 -2.59 2.35 6.64
CA TRP A 98 -2.21 1.86 7.96
C TRP A 98 -2.09 2.98 9.01
N ALA A 99 -1.25 3.97 8.75
CA ALA A 99 -0.80 4.94 9.76
C ALA A 99 -1.19 6.40 9.47
N GLY A 100 -1.90 6.68 8.37
CA GLY A 100 -2.43 7.99 8.06
C GLY A 100 -3.67 8.33 8.90
N GLU A 101 -4.08 9.60 8.87
CA GLU A 101 -5.35 10.06 9.45
C GLU A 101 -6.53 9.27 8.86
N GLY A 102 -7.40 8.74 9.72
CA GLY A 102 -8.48 7.82 9.34
C GLY A 102 -8.02 6.43 8.89
N GLY A 103 -6.72 6.14 8.93
CA GLY A 103 -6.15 4.82 8.69
C GLY A 103 -6.38 3.85 9.86
N LEU A 104 -5.90 2.62 9.71
CA LEU A 104 -6.18 1.53 10.64
C LEU A 104 -5.69 1.80 12.08
N LEU A 105 -4.51 2.40 12.25
CA LEU A 105 -3.98 2.77 13.58
C LEU A 105 -4.75 3.91 14.23
N ASP A 106 -5.24 4.88 13.44
CA ASP A 106 -6.03 6.00 13.93
C ASP A 106 -7.42 5.53 14.39
N ILE A 107 -8.07 4.68 13.57
CA ILE A 107 -9.31 3.99 13.94
C ILE A 107 -9.11 3.15 15.21
N HIS A 108 -8.00 2.41 15.30
CA HIS A 108 -7.67 1.63 16.50
C HIS A 108 -7.58 2.52 17.74
N GLY A 109 -6.83 3.62 17.67
CA GLY A 109 -6.64 4.58 18.76
C GLY A 109 -7.97 5.13 19.27
N HIS A 110 -8.82 5.61 18.35
CA HIS A 110 -10.14 6.13 18.72
C HIS A 110 -11.05 5.11 19.41
N ILE A 111 -11.00 3.84 19.01
CA ILE A 111 -11.79 2.78 19.66
C ILE A 111 -11.19 2.42 21.01
N ALA A 112 -9.86 2.32 21.10
CA ALA A 112 -9.14 2.00 22.32
C ALA A 112 -9.39 3.07 23.41
N ASP A 113 -9.32 4.35 23.05
CA ASP A 113 -9.55 5.48 23.97
C ASP A 113 -10.97 5.51 24.51
N ARG A 114 -11.97 5.19 23.67
CA ARG A 114 -13.39 5.16 24.08
C ARG A 114 -13.74 3.95 24.92
N SER A 115 -13.12 2.80 24.65
CA SER A 115 -13.46 1.52 25.29
C SER A 115 -12.57 1.15 26.48
N GLY A 116 -11.40 1.79 26.63
CA GLY A 116 -10.36 1.40 27.56
C GLY A 116 -9.71 0.05 27.25
N ASN A 117 -10.05 -0.58 26.12
CA ASN A 117 -9.64 -1.94 25.79
C ASN A 117 -9.05 -2.03 24.37
N SER A 118 -7.74 -1.84 24.29
CA SER A 118 -6.95 -1.94 23.04
C SER A 118 -7.08 -3.29 22.32
N TRP A 119 -7.31 -4.39 23.06
CA TRP A 119 -7.49 -5.71 22.46
C TRP A 119 -8.85 -5.84 21.76
N ALA A 120 -9.91 -5.29 22.36
CA ALA A 120 -11.23 -5.25 21.73
C ALA A 120 -11.24 -4.35 20.48
N ALA A 121 -10.43 -3.29 20.46
CA ALA A 121 -10.29 -2.42 19.29
C ALA A 121 -9.76 -3.17 18.05
N TRP A 122 -8.77 -4.05 18.21
CA TRP A 122 -8.25 -4.87 17.10
C TRP A 122 -9.34 -5.75 16.46
N ARG A 123 -10.28 -6.29 17.23
CA ARG A 123 -11.40 -7.10 16.68
C ARG A 123 -12.29 -6.29 15.71
N LYS A 124 -12.25 -4.95 15.76
CA LYS A 124 -12.96 -4.06 14.85
C LYS A 124 -12.11 -3.59 13.67
N VAL A 125 -10.78 -3.51 13.86
CA VAL A 125 -9.82 -3.00 12.86
C VAL A 125 -9.33 -4.10 11.92
N THR A 126 -9.01 -5.29 12.45
CA THR A 126 -8.50 -6.42 11.66
C THR A 126 -9.41 -6.80 10.48
N PRO A 127 -10.76 -6.83 10.61
CA PRO A 127 -11.63 -7.10 9.46
C PRO A 127 -11.47 -6.09 8.31
N LYS A 128 -11.26 -4.80 8.61
CA LYS A 128 -11.05 -3.75 7.60
C LYS A 128 -9.71 -3.93 6.88
N HIS A 129 -8.67 -4.26 7.64
CA HIS A 129 -7.36 -4.59 7.07
C HIS A 129 -7.46 -5.80 6.14
N ASN A 130 -8.09 -6.88 6.60
CA ASN A 130 -8.26 -8.10 5.81
C ASN A 130 -9.05 -7.82 4.53
N GLN A 131 -10.10 -7.00 4.59
CA GLN A 131 -10.87 -6.65 3.41
C GLN A 131 -10.01 -5.94 2.35
N LEU A 132 -9.16 -4.99 2.74
CA LEU A 132 -8.24 -4.33 1.81
C LEU A 132 -7.22 -5.31 1.23
N VAL A 133 -6.63 -6.17 2.06
CA VAL A 133 -5.68 -7.21 1.61
C VAL A 133 -6.34 -8.18 0.63
N ASP A 134 -7.54 -8.67 0.97
CA ASP A 134 -8.29 -9.60 0.14
C ASP A 134 -8.69 -8.97 -1.20
N THR A 135 -9.12 -7.70 -1.19
CA THR A 135 -9.40 -6.95 -2.44
C THR A 135 -8.16 -6.88 -3.34
N MET A 136 -6.98 -6.56 -2.79
CA MET A 136 -5.74 -6.56 -3.57
C MET A 136 -5.39 -7.95 -4.10
N LEU A 137 -5.52 -9.00 -3.27
CA LEU A 137 -5.21 -10.38 -3.66
C LEU A 137 -6.16 -10.88 -4.76
N GLN A 138 -7.44 -10.58 -4.67
CA GLN A 138 -8.48 -11.05 -5.59
C GLN A 138 -8.58 -10.21 -6.87
N SER A 139 -7.91 -9.06 -6.93
CA SER A 139 -8.02 -8.15 -8.07
C SER A 139 -7.75 -8.81 -9.42
N THR A 140 -8.53 -8.43 -10.43
CA THR A 140 -8.31 -8.90 -11.81
C THR A 140 -7.12 -8.22 -12.49
N CYS A 141 -6.60 -7.12 -11.92
CA CYS A 141 -5.43 -6.37 -12.38
C CYS A 141 -4.12 -6.93 -11.77
N HIS A 142 -2.97 -6.53 -12.29
CA HIS A 142 -1.70 -6.61 -11.56
C HIS A 142 -1.68 -5.53 -10.47
N ILE A 143 -1.21 -5.84 -9.26
CA ILE A 143 -1.11 -4.88 -8.15
C ILE A 143 0.36 -4.66 -7.81
N ILE A 144 0.78 -3.40 -7.76
CA ILE A 144 2.07 -2.96 -7.23
C ILE A 144 1.78 -1.96 -6.11
N ALA A 145 2.15 -2.29 -4.88
CA ALA A 145 1.95 -1.40 -3.74
C ALA A 145 3.30 -0.90 -3.22
N THR A 146 3.41 0.41 -2.98
CA THR A 146 4.57 0.99 -2.31
C THR A 146 4.30 1.10 -0.81
N MET A 147 5.36 0.99 -0.01
CA MET A 147 5.32 1.18 1.43
C MET A 147 6.50 2.05 1.87
N ARG A 148 6.25 2.97 2.78
CA ARG A 148 7.30 3.74 3.46
C ARG A 148 7.90 2.83 4.53
N SER A 149 9.23 2.84 4.66
CA SER A 149 9.89 2.17 5.78
C SER A 149 10.17 3.16 6.91
N LYS A 150 9.88 2.79 8.17
CA LYS A 150 10.43 3.52 9.33
C LYS A 150 11.93 3.32 9.37
N MET A 151 12.68 4.41 9.48
CA MET A 151 14.10 4.34 9.77
C MET A 151 14.25 4.10 11.27
N GLU A 152 14.64 2.88 11.65
CA GLU A 152 14.98 2.58 13.03
C GLU A 152 16.42 3.03 13.29
N TYR A 153 16.54 4.04 14.15
CA TYR A 153 17.79 4.51 14.70
C TYR A 153 17.87 4.04 16.15
N VAL A 154 18.93 3.32 16.51
CA VAL A 154 19.26 3.06 17.92
C VAL A 154 20.45 3.91 18.32
N GLN A 155 20.45 4.36 19.56
CA GLN A 155 21.59 5.03 20.15
C GLN A 155 22.51 3.96 20.75
N VAL A 156 23.68 3.78 20.17
CA VAL A 156 24.71 2.85 20.67
C VAL A 156 25.77 3.67 21.39
N SER A 157 26.13 3.27 22.61
CA SER A 157 27.26 3.87 23.33
C SER A 157 28.54 3.17 22.87
N GLU A 158 29.41 3.89 22.14
CA GLU A 158 30.77 3.45 21.83
C GLU A 158 31.74 4.42 22.53
N ASN A 159 32.61 3.88 23.39
CA ASN A 159 33.62 4.64 24.14
C ASN A 159 33.05 5.80 24.98
N GLY A 160 31.86 5.62 25.58
CA GLY A 160 31.22 6.64 26.43
C GLY A 160 30.59 7.80 25.66
N LYS A 161 30.59 7.77 24.32
CA LYS A 161 29.84 8.70 23.47
C LYS A 161 28.62 8.01 22.87
N ALA A 162 27.49 8.68 22.97
CA ALA A 162 26.26 8.27 22.32
C ALA A 162 26.37 8.46 20.80
N THR A 163 26.31 7.37 20.04
CA THR A 163 26.36 7.37 18.58
C THR A 163 25.06 6.79 18.04
N ILE A 164 24.35 7.55 17.20
CA ILE A 164 23.12 7.07 16.58
C ILE A 164 23.50 6.12 15.42
N LYS A 165 23.16 4.84 15.52
CA LYS A 165 23.34 3.84 14.47
C LYS A 165 21.99 3.44 13.85
N LYS A 166 21.95 3.39 12.53
CA LYS A 166 20.81 2.85 11.77
C LYS A 166 20.81 1.33 11.87
N VAL A 167 19.72 0.72 12.36
CA VAL A 167 19.68 -0.73 12.66
C VAL A 167 18.76 -1.50 11.73
N GLY A 168 17.74 -0.85 11.17
CA GLY A 168 16.77 -1.55 10.33
C GLY A 168 15.90 -0.61 9.49
N MET A 169 15.19 -1.21 8.54
CA MET A 169 14.15 -0.57 7.74
C MET A 169 12.94 -1.50 7.73
N ASN A 170 11.99 -1.27 8.64
CA ASN A 170 10.74 -2.02 8.69
C ASN A 170 9.66 -1.29 7.86
N PRO A 171 8.95 -1.98 6.96
CA PRO A 171 7.80 -1.41 6.26
C PRO A 171 6.73 -0.93 7.24
N ILE A 172 6.10 0.20 6.93
CA ILE A 172 4.85 0.63 7.58
C ILE A 172 3.71 -0.06 6.81
N GLN A 173 3.15 -1.10 7.41
CA GLN A 173 2.07 -1.93 6.88
C GLN A 173 0.96 -2.09 7.90
#